data_AF-R9PNQ0-F1
#
_entry.id   AF-R9PNQ0-F1
#
_cell.length_a   1.000
_cell.length_b   1.000
_cell.length_c   1.000
_cell.angle_alpha   90.00
_cell.angle_beta   90.00
_cell.angle_gamma   90.00
#
_symmetry.space_group_name_H-M   'P 1'
#
loop_
_entity.id
_entity.type
_entity.pdbx_description
1 polymer ?
#
loop_
_entity_poly.entity_id
_entity_poly.type
_entity_poly.pdbx_seq_one_letter_code
_entity_poly.pdbx_strand_id
1 'polypeptide(L)'
;MDFVNGVAEQLSPTTFQHLNNYRHQVFVEMLGWELDTPDGIEQDQFDRDDTVYVIAKNEQDHISGCARLLPTTKPYLLEEVFPELLNGLPCPKQHDVWELSRFAAVDFDNHNQAPTQLMSSEALALLTASIECAKKQGAKRLISVSPLGIERMLRNAGFRYHRAGPPKIVNGYALFACYIDIA
;
A
#
# COMPACT_ATOMS: atom_id res chain seq x y z
N MET A 1 -7.42 7.35 15.81
CA MET A 1 -6.54 6.53 14.94
C MET A 1 -5.17 7.13 15.01
N ASP A 2 -4.20 6.33 15.44
CA ASP A 2 -2.81 6.74 15.57
C ASP A 2 -1.98 6.12 14.45
N PHE A 3 -0.87 6.78 14.10
CA PHE A 3 0.00 6.33 13.02
C PHE A 3 1.42 6.07 13.51
N VAL A 4 1.93 4.89 13.18
CA VAL A 4 3.34 4.52 13.37
C VAL A 4 3.95 4.31 11.99
N ASN A 5 5.17 4.80 11.77
CA ASN A 5 5.89 4.58 10.51
C ASN A 5 7.38 4.43 10.75
N GLY A 6 8.03 3.66 9.87
CA GLY A 6 9.46 3.40 9.95
C GLY A 6 9.85 2.13 9.19
N VAL A 7 11.16 1.88 9.13
CA VAL A 7 11.68 0.58 8.67
C VAL A 7 11.52 -0.49 9.75
N ALA A 8 11.65 -1.76 9.38
CA ALA A 8 11.45 -2.88 10.31
C ALA A 8 12.26 -2.75 11.62
N GLU A 9 13.52 -2.29 11.54
CA GLU A 9 14.40 -2.08 12.72
C GLU A 9 13.89 -0.98 13.68
N GLN A 10 13.11 -0.03 13.18
CA GLN A 10 12.54 1.07 13.97
C GLN A 10 11.20 0.68 14.62
N LEU A 11 10.59 -0.42 14.19
CA LEU A 11 9.35 -0.94 14.74
C LEU A 11 9.68 -1.91 15.88
N SER A 12 8.84 -1.94 16.93
CA SER A 12 9.00 -2.97 17.95
C SER A 12 8.77 -4.36 17.33
N PRO A 13 9.48 -5.42 17.77
CA PRO A 13 9.30 -6.77 17.24
C PRO A 13 7.84 -7.22 17.25
N THR A 14 7.11 -6.87 18.31
CA THR A 14 5.67 -7.15 18.45
C THR A 14 4.83 -6.40 17.42
N THR A 15 5.13 -5.12 17.14
CA THR A 15 4.39 -4.35 16.11
C THR A 15 4.63 -4.93 14.73
N PHE A 16 5.86 -5.33 14.42
CA PHE A 16 6.18 -5.93 13.13
C PHE A 16 5.54 -7.31 12.94
N GLN A 17 5.52 -8.14 13.99
CA GLN A 17 4.79 -9.41 13.98
C GLN A 17 3.29 -9.19 13.76
N HIS A 18 2.69 -8.23 14.48
CA HIS A 18 1.27 -7.89 14.28
C HIS A 18 0.99 -7.37 12.88
N LEU A 19 1.91 -6.61 12.28
CA LEU A 19 1.79 -6.15 10.90
C LEU A 19 1.75 -7.33 9.91
N ASN A 20 2.63 -8.32 10.09
CA ASN A 20 2.65 -9.50 9.23
C ASN A 20 1.36 -10.32 9.36
N ASN A 21 0.85 -10.51 10.58
CA ASN A 21 -0.43 -11.15 10.83
C ASN A 21 -1.58 -10.37 10.18
N TYR A 22 -1.63 -9.05 10.37
CA TYR A 22 -2.66 -8.18 9.79
C TYR A 22 -2.68 -8.27 8.26
N ARG A 23 -1.51 -8.20 7.63
CA ARG A 23 -1.36 -8.35 6.18
C ARG A 23 -1.83 -9.71 5.70
N HIS A 24 -1.53 -10.79 6.43
CA HIS A 24 -2.03 -12.13 6.11
C HIS A 24 -3.57 -12.20 6.14
N GLN A 25 -4.18 -11.69 7.22
CA GLN A 25 -5.64 -11.64 7.37
C GLN A 25 -6.31 -10.84 6.24
N VAL A 26 -5.72 -9.72 5.84
CA VAL A 26 -6.27 -8.88 4.76
C VAL A 26 -6.05 -9.51 3.39
N PHE A 27 -4.80 -9.77 3.00
CA PHE A 27 -4.46 -10.10 1.62
C PHE A 27 -4.71 -11.57 1.29
N VAL A 28 -4.44 -12.48 2.24
CA VAL A 28 -4.62 -13.92 2.03
C VAL A 28 -6.03 -14.35 2.43
N GLU A 29 -6.43 -14.15 3.68
CA GLU A 29 -7.69 -14.70 4.19
C GLU A 29 -8.93 -13.96 3.65
N MET A 30 -8.94 -12.62 3.68
CA MET A 30 -10.10 -11.82 3.30
C MET A 30 -10.17 -11.60 1.77
N LEU A 31 -9.06 -11.26 1.12
CA LEU A 31 -9.02 -10.96 -0.31
C LEU A 31 -8.75 -12.20 -1.20
N GLY A 32 -8.31 -13.31 -0.60
CA GLY A 32 -8.09 -14.57 -1.30
C GLY A 32 -6.88 -14.56 -2.24
N TRP A 33 -5.87 -13.73 -1.98
CA TRP A 33 -4.67 -13.73 -2.81
C TRP A 33 -3.86 -15.00 -2.57
N GLU A 34 -3.55 -15.71 -3.65
CA GLU A 34 -2.69 -16.88 -3.65
C GLU A 34 -1.22 -16.42 -3.59
N LEU A 35 -0.69 -16.25 -2.38
CA LEU A 35 0.69 -15.84 -2.12
C LEU A 35 1.48 -17.02 -1.52
N ASP A 36 2.75 -17.16 -1.90
CA ASP A 36 3.66 -18.14 -1.31
C ASP A 36 4.20 -17.61 0.02
N THR A 37 3.41 -17.77 1.09
CA THR A 37 3.73 -17.26 2.43
C THR A 37 3.23 -18.23 3.51
N PRO A 38 3.92 -18.37 4.66
CA PRO A 38 3.45 -19.20 5.75
C PRO A 38 2.16 -18.67 6.39
N ASP A 39 1.37 -19.57 7.00
CA ASP A 39 0.16 -19.20 7.73
C ASP A 39 0.45 -18.12 8.79
N GLY A 40 -0.36 -17.06 8.75
CA GLY A 40 -0.27 -15.94 9.67
C GLY A 40 0.87 -14.96 9.37
N ILE A 41 1.68 -15.17 8.34
CA ILE A 41 2.73 -14.25 7.95
C ILE A 41 2.47 -13.83 6.51
N GLU A 42 2.45 -12.54 6.21
CA GLU A 42 2.51 -12.06 4.83
C GLU A 42 3.72 -11.16 4.65
N GLN A 43 4.76 -11.71 4.03
CA GLN A 43 5.97 -11.02 3.63
C GLN A 43 6.39 -11.47 2.24
N ASP A 44 6.96 -10.58 1.45
CA ASP A 44 7.49 -10.89 0.12
C ASP A 44 8.93 -10.35 -0.05
N GLN A 45 9.51 -10.50 -1.25
CA GLN A 45 10.89 -10.06 -1.51
C GLN A 45 11.11 -8.54 -1.39
N PHE A 46 10.02 -7.77 -1.31
CA PHE A 46 10.07 -6.32 -1.12
C PHE A 46 9.98 -5.91 0.35
N ASP A 47 9.91 -6.86 1.29
CA ASP A 47 10.04 -6.61 2.73
C ASP A 47 11.52 -6.67 3.16
N ARG A 48 12.26 -5.61 2.83
CA ARG A 48 13.71 -5.46 3.03
C ARG A 48 14.01 -4.50 4.18
N ASP A 49 15.28 -4.38 4.54
CA ASP A 49 15.75 -3.46 5.59
C ASP A 49 15.44 -1.97 5.30
N ASP A 50 15.26 -1.61 4.03
CA ASP A 50 14.92 -0.24 3.61
C ASP A 50 13.43 -0.01 3.33
N THR A 51 12.60 -1.01 3.58
CA THR A 51 11.15 -0.93 3.38
C THR A 51 10.53 -0.11 4.48
N VAL A 52 9.82 0.96 4.10
CA VAL A 52 9.14 1.83 5.05
C VAL A 52 7.68 1.41 5.17
N TYR A 53 7.24 1.12 6.38
CA TYR A 53 5.86 0.77 6.68
C TYR A 53 5.13 1.97 7.28
N VAL A 54 3.84 2.08 6.98
CA VAL A 54 2.92 3.04 7.59
C VAL A 54 1.76 2.25 8.15
N ILE A 55 1.58 2.31 9.46
CA ILE A 55 0.65 1.47 10.23
C ILE A 55 -0.35 2.38 10.90
N ALA A 56 -1.64 2.15 10.62
CA ALA A 56 -2.75 2.76 11.35
C ALA A 56 -3.14 1.85 12.52
N LYS A 57 -3.35 2.45 13.68
CA LYS A 57 -3.85 1.77 14.87
C LYS A 57 -5.18 2.36 15.34
N ASN A 58 -6.09 1.49 15.78
CA ASN A 58 -7.36 1.88 16.39
C ASN A 58 -7.16 2.33 17.85
N GLU A 59 -8.25 2.68 18.53
CA GLU A 59 -8.23 3.19 19.92
C GLU A 59 -7.75 2.14 20.95
N GLN A 60 -7.70 0.86 20.56
CA GLN A 60 -7.24 -0.26 21.37
C GLN A 60 -5.78 -0.63 21.07
N ASP A 61 -5.05 0.19 20.31
CA ASP A 61 -3.67 -0.05 19.85
C ASP A 61 -3.52 -1.26 18.89
N HIS A 62 -4.64 -1.81 18.39
CA HIS A 62 -4.63 -2.84 17.36
C HIS A 62 -4.47 -2.24 15.97
N ILE A 63 -3.82 -2.97 15.06
CA ILE A 63 -3.61 -2.53 13.68
C ILE A 63 -4.95 -2.55 12.94
N SER A 64 -5.32 -1.40 12.38
CA SER A 64 -6.54 -1.21 11.57
C SER A 64 -6.24 -0.76 10.13
N GLY A 65 -4.95 -0.66 9.78
CA GLY A 65 -4.54 -0.37 8.41
C GLY A 65 -3.03 -0.44 8.25
N CYS A 66 -2.60 -0.70 7.02
CA CYS A 66 -1.19 -0.66 6.65
C CYS A 66 -0.97 -0.17 5.22
N ALA A 67 0.22 0.36 4.98
CA ALA A 67 0.76 0.64 3.67
C ALA A 67 2.28 0.42 3.68
N ARG A 68 2.82 0.08 2.50
CA ARG A 68 4.24 -0.13 2.27
C ARG A 68 4.77 0.87 1.26
N LEU A 69 5.90 1.48 1.58
CA LEU A 69 6.61 2.46 0.77
C LEU A 69 7.99 1.92 0.38
N LEU A 70 8.30 1.96 -0.91
CA LEU A 70 9.56 1.44 -1.47
C LEU A 70 10.23 2.48 -2.37
N PRO A 71 11.56 2.69 -2.29
CA PRO A 71 12.24 3.56 -3.23
C PRO A 71 12.28 2.92 -4.61
N THR A 72 11.89 3.64 -5.67
CA THR A 72 11.93 3.10 -7.05
C THR A 72 13.35 2.92 -7.59
N THR A 73 14.38 3.38 -6.86
CA THR A 73 15.80 3.15 -7.20
C THR A 73 16.28 1.73 -6.84
N LYS A 74 15.45 0.93 -6.20
CA LYS A 74 15.66 -0.50 -5.91
C LYS A 74 14.48 -1.31 -6.47
N PRO A 75 14.60 -2.64 -6.58
CA PRO A 75 13.49 -3.47 -7.05
C PRO A 75 12.20 -3.23 -6.26
N TYR A 76 11.08 -3.15 -6.97
CA TYR A 76 9.76 -2.82 -6.44
C TYR A 76 8.65 -3.56 -7.20
N LEU A 77 7.45 -3.62 -6.63
CA LEU A 77 6.38 -4.52 -7.06
C LEU A 77 5.96 -4.28 -8.52
N LEU A 78 5.73 -3.04 -8.90
CA LEU A 78 5.32 -2.69 -10.26
C LEU A 78 6.41 -3.01 -11.29
N GLU A 79 7.70 -2.92 -10.96
CA GLU A 79 8.77 -3.28 -11.89
C GLU A 79 8.86 -4.78 -12.11
N GLU A 80 8.82 -5.58 -11.05
CA GLU A 80 9.08 -7.02 -11.15
C GLU A 80 7.83 -7.86 -11.45
N VAL A 81 6.66 -7.42 -10.96
CA VAL A 81 5.44 -8.25 -10.98
C VAL A 81 4.40 -7.74 -11.98
N PHE A 82 4.29 -6.42 -12.17
CA PHE A 82 3.28 -5.83 -13.05
C PHE A 82 3.82 -4.83 -14.11
N PRO A 83 4.99 -5.05 -14.73
CA PRO A 83 5.58 -4.08 -15.66
C PRO A 83 4.69 -3.80 -16.87
N GLU A 84 3.82 -4.73 -17.24
CA GLU A 84 2.86 -4.58 -18.33
C GLU A 84 1.85 -3.44 -18.10
N LEU A 85 1.61 -3.02 -16.85
CA LEU A 85 0.71 -1.91 -16.51
C LEU A 85 1.28 -0.54 -16.91
N LEU A 86 2.58 -0.45 -17.20
CA LEU A 86 3.24 0.75 -17.74
C LEU A 86 3.05 0.91 -19.25
N ASN A 87 2.44 -0.07 -19.92
CA ASN A 87 2.11 0.00 -21.35
C ASN A 87 3.31 0.36 -22.25
N GLY A 88 4.46 -0.27 -21.98
CA GLY A 88 5.70 -0.06 -22.74
C GLY A 88 6.52 1.15 -22.31
N LEU A 89 6.04 1.96 -21.35
CA LEU A 89 6.85 2.98 -20.71
C LEU A 89 7.88 2.35 -19.77
N PRO A 90 9.07 2.96 -19.60
CA PRO A 90 10.07 2.46 -18.68
C PRO A 90 9.59 2.56 -17.22
N CYS A 91 9.95 1.56 -16.43
CA CYS A 91 9.82 1.58 -14.96
C CYS A 91 10.55 2.80 -14.38
N PRO A 92 9.90 3.67 -13.57
CA PRO A 92 10.60 4.76 -12.91
C PRO A 92 11.72 4.23 -12.01
N LYS A 93 12.88 4.88 -12.08
CA LYS A 93 14.03 4.64 -11.20
C LYS A 93 14.58 5.97 -10.70
N GLN A 94 13.80 6.67 -9.88
CA GLN A 94 14.06 8.05 -9.48
C GLN A 94 14.05 8.19 -7.96
N HIS A 95 15.01 8.93 -7.40
CA HIS A 95 15.09 9.15 -5.94
C HIS A 95 13.86 9.88 -5.36
N ASP A 96 13.17 10.67 -6.18
CA ASP A 96 11.97 11.42 -5.79
C ASP A 96 10.66 10.71 -6.19
N VAL A 97 10.72 9.44 -6.61
CA VAL A 97 9.54 8.60 -6.87
C VAL A 97 9.61 7.35 -6.00
N TRP A 98 8.54 7.11 -5.24
CA TRP A 98 8.41 5.97 -4.34
C TRP A 98 7.19 5.13 -4.74
N GLU A 99 7.28 3.81 -4.59
CA GLU A 99 6.12 2.95 -4.76
C GLU A 99 5.28 2.89 -3.47
N LEU A 100 3.96 2.95 -3.62
CA LEU A 100 2.98 2.60 -2.60
C LEU A 100 2.34 1.25 -2.92
N SER A 101 2.51 0.27 -2.03
CA SER A 101 1.93 -1.08 -2.13
C SER A 101 1.35 -1.55 -0.80
N ARG A 102 0.71 -2.73 -0.78
CA ARG A 102 0.08 -3.33 0.42
C ARG A 102 -0.81 -2.33 1.20
N PHE A 103 -1.60 -1.55 0.47
CA PHE A 103 -2.48 -0.53 1.03
C PHE A 103 -3.82 -1.14 1.44
N ALA A 104 -4.12 -1.14 2.74
CA ALA A 104 -5.40 -1.61 3.28
C ALA A 104 -5.77 -0.87 4.57
N ALA A 105 -7.06 -0.61 4.75
CA ALA A 105 -7.63 -0.03 5.97
C ALA A 105 -8.88 -0.84 6.35
N VAL A 106 -8.68 -1.82 7.22
CA VAL A 106 -9.68 -2.77 7.72
C VAL A 106 -9.50 -2.84 9.22
N ASP A 107 -10.53 -2.48 9.98
CA ASP A 107 -10.54 -2.60 11.44
C ASP A 107 -11.30 -3.87 11.84
N PHE A 108 -10.56 -4.92 12.20
CA PHE A 108 -11.14 -6.23 12.55
C PHE A 108 -11.90 -6.22 13.89
N ASP A 109 -11.67 -5.22 14.75
CA ASP A 109 -12.42 -5.05 16.00
C ASP A 109 -13.76 -4.35 15.77
N ASN A 110 -13.96 -3.73 14.61
CA ASN A 110 -15.17 -3.03 14.26
C ASN A 110 -16.09 -3.87 13.36
N HIS A 111 -16.88 -4.75 14.00
CA HIS A 111 -17.83 -5.65 13.31
C HIS A 111 -18.94 -4.95 12.51
N ASN A 112 -19.07 -3.63 12.60
CA ASN A 112 -20.05 -2.85 11.82
C ASN A 112 -19.48 -2.32 10.48
N GLN A 113 -18.20 -2.53 10.19
CA GLN A 113 -17.60 -2.09 8.92
C GLN A 113 -17.81 -3.14 7.83
N ALA A 114 -18.51 -2.75 6.76
CA ALA A 114 -18.63 -3.59 5.57
C ALA A 114 -17.27 -3.68 4.83
N PRO A 115 -16.89 -4.84 4.26
CA PRO A 115 -15.59 -5.07 3.60
C PRO A 115 -15.27 -4.19 2.38
N THR A 116 -16.17 -3.32 1.94
CA THR A 116 -16.05 -2.52 0.70
C THR A 116 -15.49 -1.10 0.91
N GLN A 117 -14.87 -0.85 2.06
CA GLN A 117 -14.47 0.47 2.55
C GLN A 117 -13.17 1.05 1.95
N LEU A 118 -12.87 0.81 0.67
CA LEU A 118 -11.86 1.61 -0.06
C LEU A 118 -12.23 3.10 -0.18
N MET A 119 -13.32 3.54 0.44
CA MET A 119 -13.83 4.92 0.48
C MET A 119 -14.00 5.43 1.91
N SER A 120 -13.49 4.71 2.91
CA SER A 120 -13.63 5.11 4.30
C SER A 120 -12.73 6.30 4.63
N SER A 121 -13.13 7.05 5.66
CA SER A 121 -12.28 8.09 6.29
C SER A 121 -10.90 7.55 6.67
N GLU A 122 -10.86 6.28 7.08
CA GLU A 122 -9.70 5.53 7.53
C GLU A 122 -8.72 5.29 6.38
N ALA A 123 -9.21 4.85 5.21
CA ALA A 123 -8.37 4.71 4.02
C ALA A 123 -7.79 6.06 3.57
N LEU A 124 -8.59 7.13 3.60
CA LEU A 124 -8.10 8.47 3.26
C LEU A 124 -7.06 9.00 4.26
N ALA A 125 -7.27 8.76 5.55
CA ALA A 125 -6.31 9.13 6.60
C ALA A 125 -4.99 8.35 6.43
N LEU A 126 -5.07 7.05 6.16
CA LEU A 126 -3.91 6.20 5.89
C LEU A 126 -3.15 6.62 4.63
N LEU A 127 -3.86 6.95 3.54
CA LEU A 127 -3.22 7.46 2.33
C LEU A 127 -2.50 8.78 2.60
N THR A 128 -3.14 9.68 3.35
CA THR A 128 -2.54 10.97 3.76
C THR A 128 -1.29 10.75 4.60
N ALA A 129 -1.34 9.86 5.60
CA ALA A 129 -0.18 9.51 6.41
C ALA A 129 0.94 8.88 5.58
N SER A 130 0.59 8.06 4.58
CA SER A 130 1.55 7.44 3.66
C SER A 130 2.23 8.48 2.77
N ILE A 131 1.47 9.45 2.27
CA ILE A 131 2.00 10.58 1.50
C ILE A 131 2.98 11.41 2.35
N GLU A 132 2.59 11.76 3.58
CA GLU A 132 3.47 12.52 4.49
C GLU A 132 4.73 11.74 4.89
N CYS A 133 4.63 10.42 5.05
CA CYS A 133 5.79 9.58 5.29
C CYS A 133 6.73 9.58 4.07
N ALA A 134 6.20 9.38 2.85
CA ALA A 134 6.98 9.41 1.62
C ALA A 134 7.66 10.78 1.38
N LYS A 135 6.97 11.89 1.66
CA LYS A 135 7.55 13.24 1.60
C LYS A 135 8.79 13.39 2.49
N LYS A 136 8.74 12.85 3.71
CA LYS A 136 9.90 12.88 4.64
C LYS A 136 11.09 12.09 4.10
N GLN A 137 10.86 11.11 3.23
CA GLN A 137 11.90 10.38 2.50
C GLN A 137 12.38 11.09 1.22
N GLY A 138 11.85 12.28 0.91
CA GLY A 138 12.22 13.06 -0.28
C GLY A 138 11.37 12.78 -1.52
N ALA A 139 10.28 12.01 -1.40
CA ALA A 139 9.39 11.73 -2.52
C ALA A 139 8.62 12.99 -2.97
N LYS A 140 8.47 13.16 -4.28
CA LYS A 140 7.59 14.16 -4.92
C LYS A 140 6.38 13.52 -5.59
N ARG A 141 6.46 12.22 -5.89
CA ARG A 141 5.37 11.42 -6.45
C ARG A 141 5.39 10.03 -5.84
N LEU A 142 4.20 9.46 -5.67
CA LEU A 142 4.03 8.02 -5.48
C LEU A 142 3.69 7.37 -6.82
N ILE A 143 4.10 6.12 -7.01
CA ILE A 143 3.57 5.23 -8.04
C ILE A 143 2.92 4.02 -7.37
N SER A 144 1.80 3.51 -7.90
CA SER A 144 1.10 2.38 -7.30
C SER A 144 0.39 1.53 -8.34
N VAL A 145 0.37 0.21 -8.10
CA VAL A 145 -0.54 -0.74 -8.74
C VAL A 145 -1.80 -0.80 -7.89
N SER A 146 -2.94 -0.46 -8.48
CA SER A 146 -4.17 -0.29 -7.74
C SER A 146 -5.38 -0.88 -8.48
N PRO A 147 -6.38 -1.41 -7.76
CA PRO A 147 -7.69 -1.67 -8.34
C PRO A 147 -8.42 -0.38 -8.73
N LEU A 148 -9.33 -0.44 -9.70
CA LEU A 148 -10.12 0.72 -10.13
C LEU A 148 -10.94 1.40 -9.00
N GLY A 149 -11.21 0.67 -7.91
CA GLY A 149 -11.84 1.25 -6.71
C GLY A 149 -11.02 2.37 -6.07
N ILE A 150 -9.69 2.23 -6.05
CA ILE A 150 -8.75 3.24 -5.54
C ILE A 150 -8.75 4.48 -6.42
N GLU A 151 -8.86 4.32 -7.75
CA GLU A 151 -8.95 5.47 -8.66
C GLU A 151 -10.15 6.36 -8.35
N ARG A 152 -11.29 5.72 -8.07
CA ARG A 152 -12.51 6.42 -7.66
C ARG A 152 -12.27 7.15 -6.33
N MET A 153 -11.55 6.53 -5.39
CA MET A 153 -11.22 7.14 -4.10
C MET A 153 -10.36 8.39 -4.29
N LEU A 154 -9.27 8.27 -5.05
CA LEU A 154 -8.35 9.39 -5.35
C LEU A 154 -9.09 10.56 -5.99
N ARG A 155 -9.93 10.29 -6.98
CA ARG A 155 -10.76 11.30 -7.65
C ARG A 155 -11.71 11.99 -6.69
N ASN A 156 -12.44 11.23 -5.88
CA ASN A 156 -13.46 11.78 -4.98
C ASN A 156 -12.84 12.61 -3.86
N ALA A 157 -11.66 12.23 -3.38
CA ALA A 157 -10.92 12.98 -2.37
C ALA A 157 -10.09 14.15 -2.95
N GLY A 158 -10.12 14.37 -4.27
CA GLY A 158 -9.45 15.50 -4.90
C GLY A 158 -7.92 15.37 -5.02
N PHE A 159 -7.37 14.15 -4.87
CA PHE A 159 -5.95 13.92 -5.11
C PHE A 159 -5.62 14.16 -6.59
N ARG A 160 -4.46 14.77 -6.83
CA ARG A 160 -3.89 14.84 -8.18
C ARG A 160 -3.23 13.50 -8.49
N TYR A 161 -3.76 12.81 -9.48
CA TYR A 161 -3.22 11.54 -9.94
C TYR A 161 -3.33 11.44 -11.46
N HIS A 162 -2.50 10.60 -12.04
CA HIS A 162 -2.61 10.23 -13.45
C HIS A 162 -2.25 8.76 -13.65
N ARG A 163 -2.94 8.09 -14.57
CA ARG A 163 -2.60 6.72 -14.92
C ARG A 163 -1.27 6.69 -15.66
N ALA A 164 -0.40 5.75 -15.32
CA ALA A 164 0.83 5.48 -16.08
C ALA A 164 0.54 4.68 -17.36
N GLY A 165 -0.56 3.91 -17.37
CA GLY A 165 -1.05 3.17 -18.53
C GLY A 165 -2.54 2.85 -18.42
N PRO A 166 -3.19 2.33 -19.49
CA PRO A 166 -4.56 1.86 -19.41
C PRO A 166 -4.69 0.68 -18.42
N PRO A 167 -5.86 0.53 -17.75
CA PRO A 167 -6.12 -0.62 -16.90
C PRO A 167 -6.05 -1.94 -17.69
N LYS A 168 -5.63 -3.02 -17.01
CA LYS A 168 -5.58 -4.39 -17.54
C LYS A 168 -6.23 -5.35 -16.55
N ILE A 169 -6.71 -6.48 -17.07
CA ILE A 169 -7.12 -7.60 -16.23
C ILE A 169 -5.89 -8.44 -15.92
N VAL A 170 -5.56 -8.55 -14.64
CA VAL A 170 -4.46 -9.40 -14.14
C VAL A 170 -5.04 -10.30 -13.05
N ASN A 171 -4.91 -11.62 -13.22
CA ASN A 171 -5.48 -12.63 -12.31
C ASN A 171 -6.97 -12.41 -11.98
N GLY A 172 -7.75 -11.96 -12.97
CA GLY A 172 -9.19 -11.68 -12.82
C GLY A 172 -9.54 -10.30 -12.24
N TYR A 173 -8.55 -9.50 -11.81
CA TYR A 173 -8.75 -8.17 -11.26
C TYR A 173 -8.42 -7.07 -12.26
N ALA A 174 -9.27 -6.05 -12.34
CA ALA A 174 -8.99 -4.83 -13.12
C ALA A 174 -8.01 -3.92 -12.36
N LEU A 175 -6.74 -3.95 -12.76
CA LEU A 175 -5.65 -3.21 -12.15
C LEU A 175 -5.13 -2.12 -13.10
N PHE A 176 -4.55 -1.07 -12.53
CA PHE A 176 -3.83 -0.05 -13.27
C PHE A 176 -2.66 0.48 -12.46
N ALA A 177 -1.62 0.96 -13.15
CA ALA A 177 -0.56 1.72 -12.54
C ALA A 177 -0.92 3.22 -12.55
N CYS A 178 -0.71 3.93 -11.45
CA CYS A 178 -0.90 5.37 -11.40
C CYS A 178 0.15 6.09 -10.57
N TYR A 179 0.42 7.33 -10.97
CA TYR A 179 1.16 8.28 -10.19
C TYR A 179 0.19 9.11 -9.35
N ILE A 180 0.56 9.38 -8.10
CA ILE A 180 -0.11 10.33 -7.22
C ILE A 180 0.88 11.45 -6.94
N ASP A 181 0.51 12.68 -7.27
CA ASP A 181 1.34 13.85 -7.02
C ASP A 181 1.22 14.23 -5.55
N ILE A 182 2.37 14.42 -4.90
CA ILE A 182 2.43 14.72 -3.47
C ILE A 182 3.16 16.03 -3.18
N ALA A 183 3.43 16.85 -4.19
CA ALA A 183 4.03 18.19 -4.04
C ALA A 183 3.01 19.26 -3.63
#